data_AF-A0A2W7A719-F1
#
_entry.id   AF-A0A2W7A719-F1
#
_cell.length_a   1.000
_cell.length_b   1.000
_cell.length_c   1.000
_cell.angle_alpha   90.00
_cell.angle_beta   90.00
_cell.angle_gamma   90.00
#
_symmetry.space_group_name_H-M   'P 1'
#
loop_
_entity.id
_entity.type
_entity.pdbx_description
1 polymer ?
#
loop_
_entity_poly.entity_id
_entity_poly.type
_entity_poly.pdbx_seq_one_letter_code
_entity_poly.pdbx_strand_id
1 'polypeptide(L)' 'MADEQDQELVERLAEQSRRFDGTGNDPERNCWMAVHQHTHGVLPSEYDIREVPEDLYLAVLAHRRSQD' A
#
# COMPACT_ATOMS: atom_id res chain seq x y z
N MET A 1 -20.43 -5.24 -6.05
CA MET A 1 -19.52 -5.19 -7.22
C MET A 1 -18.38 -4.21 -6.98
N ALA A 2 -18.64 -2.99 -6.48
CA ALA A 2 -17.56 -2.05 -6.13
C ALA A 2 -16.65 -2.58 -5.00
N ASP A 3 -17.22 -3.21 -3.97
CA ASP A 3 -16.45 -3.66 -2.79
C ASP A 3 -15.47 -4.81 -3.08
N GLU A 4 -15.77 -5.64 -4.09
CA GLU A 4 -14.96 -6.82 -4.42
C GLU A 4 -13.72 -6.44 -5.23
N GLN A 5 -13.83 -5.42 -6.08
CA GLN A 5 -12.69 -4.85 -6.80
C GLN A 5 -11.74 -4.11 -5.85
N ASP A 6 -12.28 -3.44 -4.83
CA ASP A 6 -11.49 -2.76 -3.81
C ASP A 6 -10.75 -3.77 -2.93
N GLN A 7 -11.36 -4.92 -2.59
CA GLN A 7 -10.68 -5.99 -1.86
C GLN A 7 -9.53 -6.62 -2.67
N GLU A 8 -9.76 -6.97 -3.94
CA GLU A 8 -8.72 -7.54 -4.79
C GLU A 8 -7.55 -6.56 -4.97
N LEU A 9 -7.84 -5.26 -5.08
CA LEU A 9 -6.82 -4.21 -5.13
C LEU A 9 -6.03 -4.15 -3.81
N VAL A 10 -6.71 -4.14 -2.67
CA VAL A 10 -6.08 -4.09 -1.34
C VAL A 10 -5.14 -5.28 -1.12
N GLU A 11 -5.57 -6.50 -1.47
CA GLU A 11 -4.76 -7.72 -1.37
C GLU A 11 -3.49 -7.61 -2.22
N ARG A 12 -3.64 -7.19 -3.48
CA ARG A 12 -2.52 -7.02 -4.41
C ARG A 12 -1.52 -5.97 -3.91
N LEU A 13 -2.00 -4.84 -3.40
CA LEU A 13 -1.14 -3.77 -2.86
C LEU A 13 -0.44 -4.21 -1.57
N ALA A 14 -1.13 -4.97 -0.71
CA ALA A 14 -0.53 -5.54 0.49
C ALA A 14 0.61 -6.52 0.13
N GLU A 15 0.44 -7.37 -0.89
CA GLU A 15 1.50 -8.24 -1.38
C GLU A 15 2.66 -7.44 -1.99
N GLN A 16 2.37 -6.41 -2.80
CA GLN A 16 3.40 -5.53 -3.35
C GLN A 16 4.21 -4.84 -2.26
N SER A 17 3.55 -4.41 -1.18
CA SER A 17 4.22 -3.77 -0.05
C SER A 17 5.30 -4.65 0.58
N ARG A 18 5.10 -5.98 0.60
CA ARG A 18 6.08 -6.93 1.16
C ARG A 18 7.38 -6.99 0.35
N ARG A 19 7.33 -6.63 -0.94
CA ARG A 19 8.54 -6.55 -1.77
C ARG A 19 9.50 -5.47 -1.29
N PHE A 20 9.01 -4.47 -0.57
CA PHE A 20 9.81 -3.39 0.00
C PHE A 20 10.40 -3.75 1.38
N ASP A 21 10.03 -4.88 1.99
CA ASP A 21 10.52 -5.29 3.32
C ASP A 21 12.04 -5.48 3.37
N GLY A 22 12.66 -5.80 2.21
CA GLY A 22 14.12 -5.87 2.09
C GLY A 22 14.84 -4.52 2.23
N THR A 23 14.13 -3.40 2.15
CA THR A 23 14.69 -2.04 2.25
C THR A 23 14.49 -1.39 3.63
N GLY A 24 13.69 -2.00 4.49
CA GLY A 24 13.41 -1.53 5.84
C GLY A 24 12.20 -2.24 6.44
N ASN A 25 12.24 -2.48 7.75
CA ASN A 25 11.13 -3.10 8.50
C ASN A 25 10.10 -2.04 8.94
N ASP A 26 9.57 -1.30 7.96
CA ASP A 26 8.52 -0.31 8.18
C ASP A 26 7.29 -0.66 7.32
N PRO A 27 6.32 -1.40 7.89
CA PRO A 27 5.13 -1.81 7.17
C PRO A 27 4.27 -0.62 6.73
N GLU A 28 4.29 0.51 7.45
CA GLU A 28 3.54 1.71 7.09
C GLU A 28 4.11 2.35 5.84
N ARG A 29 5.43 2.57 5.84
CA ARG A 29 6.13 3.12 4.67
C ARG A 29 6.01 2.21 3.46
N ASN A 30 6.16 0.90 3.66
CA ASN A 30 6.10 -0.07 2.57
C ASN A 30 4.70 -0.15 1.95
N CYS A 31 3.63 -0.11 2.76
CA CYS A 31 2.26 -0.01 2.26
C CYS A 31 2.04 1.28 1.47
N TRP A 32 2.49 2.41 2.03
CA TRP A 32 2.37 3.70 1.37
C TRP A 32 3.10 3.73 0.02
N MET A 33 4.31 3.17 -0.07
CA MET A 33 5.06 3.08 -1.34
C MET A 33 4.33 2.25 -2.40
N ALA A 34 3.70 1.14 -2.01
CA ALA A 34 2.91 0.33 -2.93
C ALA A 34 1.69 1.09 -3.47
N VAL A 35 0.96 1.79 -2.60
CA VAL A 35 -0.21 2.60 -2.99
C VAL A 35 0.22 3.79 -3.85
N HIS A 36 1.33 4.45 -3.52
CA HIS A 36 1.89 5.54 -4.32
C HIS A 36 2.26 5.06 -5.72
N GLN A 37 2.99 3.95 -5.82
CA GLN A 37 3.37 3.38 -7.11
C GLN A 37 2.15 2.99 -7.95
N HIS A 38 1.09 2.49 -7.32
CA HIS A 38 -0.16 2.19 -8.03
C HIS A 38 -0.87 3.45 -8.53
N THR A 39 -0.95 4.48 -7.68
CA THR A 39 -1.65 5.74 -7.98
C THR A 39 -0.93 6.57 -9.04
N HIS A 40 0.41 6.66 -8.95
CA HIS A 40 1.23 7.54 -9.78
C HIS A 40 2.06 6.82 -10.84
N GLY A 41 2.15 5.48 -10.79
CA GLY A 41 2.97 4.67 -11.68
C GLY A 41 4.48 4.73 -11.41
N VAL A 42 4.91 5.53 -10.44
CA VAL A 42 6.32 5.77 -10.12
C VAL A 42 6.60 5.57 -8.63
N LEU A 43 7.85 5.23 -8.30
CA LEU A 43 8.28 5.20 -6.91
C LEU A 43 8.38 6.62 -6.35
N PRO A 44 7.97 6.84 -5.10
CA PRO A 44 8.05 8.14 -4.47
C PRO A 44 9.50 8.55 -4.21
N SER A 45 9.79 9.85 -4.37
CA SER A 45 11.08 10.44 -3.98
C SER A 45 11.14 10.79 -2.49
N GLU A 46 10.01 11.17 -1.90
CA GLU A 46 9.86 11.58 -0.50
C GLU A 46 8.62 10.92 0.10
N TYR A 47 8.53 10.81 1.43
CA TYR A 47 7.35 10.26 2.10
C TYR A 47 6.32 11.37 2.38
N ASP A 48 5.23 11.42 1.61
CA ASP A 48 4.09 12.32 1.86
C ASP A 48 2.75 11.55 1.78
N ILE A 49 2.14 11.35 2.95
CA ILE A 49 0.86 10.63 3.10
C ILE A 49 -0.27 11.26 2.25
N ARG A 50 -0.19 12.55 1.92
CA ARG A 50 -1.23 13.27 1.15
C ARG A 50 -1.19 12.97 -0.34
N GLU A 51 -0.12 12.35 -0.84
CA GLU A 51 -0.01 11.99 -2.25
C GLU A 51 -0.81 10.74 -2.62
N VAL A 52 -1.30 9.99 -1.64
CA VAL A 52 -2.09 8.77 -1.88
C VAL A 52 -3.51 8.90 -1.31
N PRO A 53 -4.49 8.14 -1.83
CA PRO A 53 -5.80 8.04 -1.21
C PRO A 53 -5.68 7.41 0.18
N GLU A 54 -6.06 8.17 1.22
CA GLU A 54 -5.95 7.74 2.62
C GLU A 54 -6.73 6.44 2.89
N ASP A 55 -7.97 6.35 2.40
CA ASP A 55 -8.82 5.17 2.59
C ASP A 55 -8.17 3.90 2.04
N LEU A 56 -7.58 3.99 0.85
CA LEU A 56 -6.88 2.86 0.21
C LEU A 56 -5.63 2.49 0.99
N TYR A 57 -4.84 3.48 1.43
CA TYR A 57 -3.67 3.24 2.26
C TYR A 57 -4.02 2.54 3.57
N LEU A 58 -5.03 3.03 4.29
CA LEU A 58 -5.48 2.45 5.55
C LEU A 58 -6.00 1.02 5.36
N ALA A 59 -6.74 0.75 4.28
CA ALA A 59 -7.22 -0.59 3.96
C ALA A 59 -6.07 -1.56 3.67
N VAL A 60 -5.06 -1.14 2.88
CA VAL A 60 -3.86 -1.93 2.59
C VAL A 60 -3.05 -2.20 3.86
N LEU A 61 -2.85 -1.18 4.68
CA LEU A 61 -2.11 -1.30 5.94
C LEU A 61 -2.82 -2.24 6.93
N ALA A 62 -4.14 -2.12 7.07
CA ALA A 62 -4.94 -3.00 7.91
C ALA A 62 -4.88 -4.45 7.43
N HIS A 63 -5.05 -4.66 6.12
CA HIS A 63 -4.95 -6.00 5.53
C HIS A 63 -3.57 -6.60 5.75
N ARG A 64 -2.50 -5.85 5.46
CA ARG A 64 -1.13 -6.32 5.70
C ARG A 64 -0.90 -6.71 7.16
N ARG A 65 -1.32 -5.87 8.11
CA ARG A 65 -1.18 -6.11 9.56
C ARG A 65 -1.98 -7.32 10.05
N SER A 66 -3.10 -7.66 9.41
CA SER A 66 -3.84 -8.89 9.74
C SER A 66 -3.16 -10.18 9.26
N GLN A 67 -2.15 -10.07 8.40
CA GLN A 67 -1.45 -11.17 7.74
C GLN A 67 0.03 -11.27 8.19
N ASP A 68 0.42 -10.50 9.20
CA ASP A 68 1.73 -10.48 9.87
C ASP A 68 1.60 -11.15 11.25
#